data_AF-A0A2M6GHY6-F1
#
_entry.id   AF-A0A2M6GHY6-F1
#
_cell.length_a   1.000
_cell.length_b   1.000
_cell.length_c   1.000
_cell.angle_alpha   90.00
_cell.angle_beta   90.00
_cell.angle_gamma   90.00
#
_symmetry.space_group_name_H-M   'P 1'
#
loop_
_entity.id
_entity.type
_entity.pdbx_description
1 polymer ?
#
loop_
_entity_poly.entity_id
_entity_poly.type
_entity_poly.pdbx_seq_one_letter_code
_entity_poly.pdbx_strand_id
1 'polypeptide(L)'
;MRYEALALATFNCTGKYCAPFKYAAQDSYSGFGHENNPERFFEAQRALTTVLTVLVYRFPKTEHTERIISLIDRTWSAKTQNEAVAIINEAIDIAENLGL
;
A
#
# COMPACT_ATOMS: atom_id res chain seq x y z
N MET A 1 -6.70 -7.71 7.46
CA MET A 1 -5.40 -8.03 6.80
C MET A 1 -5.41 -7.69 5.29
N ARG A 2 -5.97 -6.54 4.87
CA ARG A 2 -6.02 -6.14 3.44
C ARG A 2 -4.69 -5.54 2.95
N TYR A 3 -4.15 -4.59 3.70
CA TYR A 3 -2.84 -3.98 3.42
C TYR A 3 -1.68 -4.99 3.50
N GLU A 4 -1.69 -5.88 4.50
CA GLU A 4 -0.68 -6.94 4.65
C GLU A 4 -0.69 -7.90 3.45
N ALA A 5 -1.87 -8.32 2.98
CA ALA A 5 -1.99 -9.17 1.80
C ALA A 5 -1.43 -8.48 0.54
N LEU A 6 -1.78 -7.21 0.34
CA LEU A 6 -1.25 -6.39 -0.76
C LEU A 6 0.28 -6.29 -0.67
N ALA A 7 0.83 -5.92 0.48
CA ALA A 7 2.28 -5.81 0.66
C ALA A 7 3.00 -7.14 0.39
N LEU A 8 2.50 -8.26 0.92
CA LEU A 8 3.10 -9.58 0.69
C LEU A 8 3.11 -9.98 -0.79
N ALA A 9 2.02 -9.74 -1.50
CA ALA A 9 1.90 -10.02 -2.93
C ALA A 9 2.83 -9.11 -3.75
N THR A 10 2.83 -7.79 -3.46
CA THR A 10 3.69 -6.80 -4.10
C THR A 10 5.18 -7.11 -3.94
N PHE A 11 5.62 -7.58 -2.76
CA PHE A 11 7.03 -7.93 -2.51
C PHE A 11 7.37 -9.39 -2.86
N ASN A 12 6.42 -10.17 -3.39
CA ASN A 12 6.57 -11.61 -3.66
C ASN A 12 7.16 -12.39 -2.48
N CYS A 13 6.69 -12.07 -1.28
CA CYS A 13 7.35 -12.49 -0.05
C CYS A 13 6.64 -13.69 0.59
N THR A 14 7.01 -14.91 0.16
CA THR A 14 6.41 -16.19 0.59
C THR A 14 7.36 -17.05 1.45
N GLY A 15 7.96 -16.47 2.50
CA GLY A 15 8.91 -17.22 3.36
C GLY A 15 9.12 -16.68 4.78
N LYS A 16 9.92 -17.40 5.59
CA LYS A 16 10.23 -17.09 7.00
C LYS A 16 10.88 -15.71 7.20
N TYR A 17 11.62 -15.23 6.21
CA TYR A 17 12.27 -13.92 6.22
C TYR A 17 11.36 -12.75 5.83
N CYS A 18 10.09 -13.03 5.52
CA CYS A 18 9.06 -12.02 5.24
C CYS A 18 8.32 -11.54 6.48
N ALA A 19 8.55 -12.17 7.64
CA ALA A 19 7.93 -11.79 8.91
C ALA A 19 8.16 -10.32 9.30
N PRO A 20 9.33 -9.70 9.08
CA PRO A 20 9.52 -8.27 9.33
C PRO A 20 8.60 -7.40 8.47
N PHE A 21 8.34 -7.78 7.22
CA PHE A 21 7.40 -7.06 6.35
C PHE A 21 5.94 -7.26 6.76
N LYS A 22 5.56 -8.40 7.33
CA LYS A 22 4.21 -8.62 7.89
C LYS A 22 3.93 -7.70 9.08
N TYR A 23 4.82 -7.71 10.08
CA TYR A 23 4.66 -6.91 11.28
C TYR A 23 4.88 -5.42 11.02
N ALA A 24 5.87 -5.05 10.19
CA ALA A 24 6.08 -3.65 9.80
C ALA A 24 4.95 -3.12 8.91
N ALA A 25 4.42 -3.91 7.96
CA ALA A 25 3.29 -3.47 7.16
C ALA A 25 2.05 -3.20 8.03
N GLN A 26 1.77 -4.06 9.00
CA GLN A 26 0.60 -3.87 9.85
C GLN A 26 0.77 -2.72 10.86
N ASP A 27 1.95 -2.57 11.46
CA ASP A 27 2.24 -1.45 12.38
C ASP A 27 2.24 -0.11 11.64
N SER A 28 2.89 -0.03 10.47
CA SER A 28 2.86 1.17 9.64
C SER A 28 1.45 1.49 9.13
N TYR A 29 0.63 0.50 8.77
CA TYR A 29 -0.77 0.73 8.38
C TYR A 29 -1.64 1.25 9.52
N SER A 30 -1.39 0.79 10.75
CA SER A 30 -2.14 1.25 11.93
C SER A 30 -2.03 2.76 12.14
N GLY A 31 -0.97 3.39 11.60
CA GLY A 31 -0.80 4.84 11.58
C GLY A 31 -1.95 5.62 10.93
N PHE A 32 -2.68 5.03 9.97
CA PHE A 32 -3.89 5.65 9.42
C PHE A 32 -5.05 5.72 10.42
N GLY A 33 -5.07 4.86 11.44
CA GLY A 33 -6.03 4.93 12.56
C GLY A 33 -5.67 5.98 13.62
N HIS A 34 -4.51 6.64 13.47
CA HIS A 34 -4.04 7.70 14.34
C HIS A 34 -4.07 9.05 13.62
N GLU A 35 -5.22 9.45 13.08
CA GLU A 35 -5.42 10.70 12.33
C GLU A 35 -4.97 11.96 13.11
N ASN A 36 -5.03 11.90 14.45
CA ASN A 36 -4.58 12.97 15.34
C ASN A 36 -3.08 12.93 15.67
N ASN A 37 -2.33 11.95 15.14
CA ASN A 37 -0.88 11.84 15.27
C ASN A 37 -0.24 11.97 13.87
N PRO A 38 0.21 13.18 13.48
CA PRO A 38 0.74 13.44 12.16
C PRO A 38 1.95 12.58 11.78
N GLU A 39 2.79 12.22 12.75
CA GLU A 39 3.98 11.39 12.51
C GLU A 39 3.58 9.97 12.11
N ARG A 40 2.71 9.34 12.91
CA ARG A 40 2.18 7.99 12.61
C ARG A 40 1.39 7.97 11.30
N PHE A 41 0.61 9.03 11.04
CA PHE A 41 -0.15 9.14 9.79
C PHE A 41 0.79 9.27 8.57
N PHE A 42 1.85 10.07 8.68
CA PHE A 42 2.87 10.22 7.64
C PHE A 42 3.66 8.94 7.38
N GLU A 43 4.00 8.17 8.44
CA GLU A 43 4.62 6.85 8.31
C GLU A 43 3.72 5.88 7.53
N ALA A 44 2.41 5.91 7.79
CA ALA A 44 1.43 5.10 7.09
C ALA A 44 1.34 5.48 5.60
N GLN A 45 1.34 6.78 5.28
CA GLN A 45 1.39 7.27 3.90
C GLN A 45 2.66 6.79 3.19
N ARG A 46 3.84 6.93 3.82
CA ARG A 46 5.11 6.44 3.25
C ARG A 46 5.08 4.94 2.97
N ALA A 47 4.55 4.16 3.91
CA ALA A 47 4.46 2.71 3.75
C ALA A 47 3.55 2.33 2.58
N LEU A 48 2.37 2.96 2.45
CA LEU A 48 1.46 2.71 1.34
C LEU A 48 2.04 3.15 0.00
N THR A 49 2.63 4.36 -0.07
CA THR A 49 3.34 4.82 -1.27
C THR A 49 4.44 3.85 -1.70
N THR A 50 5.23 3.32 -0.76
CA THR A 50 6.29 2.36 -1.06
C THR A 50 5.75 1.10 -1.75
N VAL A 51 4.65 0.54 -1.24
CA VAL A 51 3.98 -0.62 -1.85
C VAL A 51 3.52 -0.29 -3.27
N LEU A 52 2.83 0.84 -3.46
CA LEU A 52 2.35 1.27 -4.78
C LEU A 52 3.50 1.52 -5.77
N THR A 53 4.60 2.13 -5.33
CA THR A 53 5.80 2.34 -6.17
C THR A 53 6.43 1.02 -6.60
N VAL A 54 6.47 0.01 -5.74
CA VAL A 54 6.98 -1.32 -6.11
C VAL A 54 6.07 -1.99 -7.14
N LEU A 55 4.75 -1.82 -7.05
CA LEU A 55 3.83 -2.30 -8.09
C LEU A 55 4.13 -1.64 -9.45
N VAL A 56 4.34 -0.31 -9.49
CA VAL A 56 4.75 0.40 -10.72
C VAL A 56 6.05 -0.18 -11.28
N TYR A 57 7.04 -0.45 -10.43
CA TYR A 57 8.32 -0.97 -10.86
C TYR A 57 8.24 -2.42 -11.37
N ARG A 58 7.41 -3.27 -10.75
CA ARG A 58 7.23 -4.68 -11.16
C ARG A 58 6.39 -4.83 -12.42
N PHE A 59 5.45 -3.92 -12.67
CA PHE A 59 4.54 -3.98 -13.82
C PHE A 59 4.59 -2.68 -14.66
N PRO A 60 5.77 -2.34 -15.23
CA PRO A 60 5.95 -1.09 -15.95
C PRO A 60 5.19 -1.11 -17.28
N LYS A 61 4.68 0.06 -17.70
CA LYS A 61 4.02 0.29 -19.01
C LYS A 61 2.75 -0.55 -19.23
N THR A 62 2.06 -0.91 -18.16
CA THR A 62 0.71 -1.50 -18.23
C THR A 62 -0.34 -0.39 -18.19
N GLU A 63 -1.56 -0.67 -18.66
CA GLU A 63 -2.70 0.26 -18.49
C GLU A 63 -2.98 0.58 -17.01
N HIS A 64 -2.54 -0.30 -16.11
CA HIS A 64 -2.64 -0.13 -14.67
C HIS A 64 -1.57 0.81 -14.10
N THR A 65 -0.46 1.06 -14.79
CA THR A 65 0.63 1.92 -14.28
C THR A 65 0.15 3.34 -13.98
N GLU A 66 -0.61 3.97 -14.88
CA GLU A 66 -1.14 5.33 -14.67
C GLU A 66 -2.14 5.37 -13.51
N ARG A 67 -2.95 4.31 -13.35
CA ARG A 67 -3.88 4.18 -12.23
C ARG A 67 -3.13 4.07 -10.90
N ILE A 68 -2.08 3.26 -10.84
CA ILE A 68 -1.26 3.12 -9.62
C ILE A 68 -0.53 4.44 -9.29
N ILE A 69 -0.06 5.18 -10.29
CA ILE A 69 0.53 6.52 -10.08
C ILE A 69 -0.51 7.48 -9.46
N SER A 70 -1.75 7.46 -9.96
CA SER A 70 -2.83 8.26 -9.35
C SER A 70 -3.12 7.86 -7.89
N LEU A 71 -3.01 6.57 -7.55
CA LEU A 71 -3.13 6.11 -6.16
C LEU A 71 -2.00 6.62 -5.26
N ILE A 72 -0.79 6.80 -5.79
CA ILE A 72 0.33 7.39 -5.04
C ILE A 72 0.01 8.84 -4.66
N ASP A 73 -0.46 9.64 -5.61
CA ASP A 73 -0.82 11.05 -5.36
C ASP A 73 -1.98 11.17 -4.35
N ARG A 74 -2.98 10.28 -4.47
CA ARG A 74 -4.10 10.19 -3.53
C ARG A 74 -3.65 9.78 -2.13
N THR A 75 -2.63 8.93 -2.00
CA THR A 75 -2.08 8.53 -0.70
C THR A 75 -1.54 9.72 0.06
N TRP A 76 -0.80 10.60 -0.61
CA TRP A 76 -0.26 11.82 0.00
C TRP A 76 -1.32 12.87 0.33
N SER A 77 -2.42 12.87 -0.41
CA SER A 77 -3.54 13.79 -0.20
C SER A 77 -4.58 13.29 0.81
N ALA A 78 -4.52 12.00 1.18
CA ALA A 78 -5.43 11.40 2.16
C ALA A 78 -5.26 12.04 3.53
N LYS A 79 -6.37 12.29 4.21
CA LYS A 79 -6.45 12.89 5.55
C LYS A 79 -7.15 11.98 6.54
N THR A 80 -7.85 10.96 6.06
CA THR A 80 -8.62 10.03 6.89
C THR A 80 -8.26 8.57 6.61
N GLN A 81 -8.52 7.72 7.60
CA GLN A 81 -8.39 6.27 7.48
C GLN A 81 -9.28 5.72 6.37
N ASN A 82 -10.49 6.27 6.21
CA ASN A 82 -11.44 5.81 5.19
C ASN A 82 -10.93 6.07 3.76
N GLU A 83 -10.29 7.22 3.52
CA GLU A 83 -9.64 7.51 2.24
C GLU A 83 -8.48 6.55 1.96
N ALA A 84 -7.66 6.27 2.98
CA ALA A 84 -6.58 5.28 2.88
C ALA A 84 -7.10 3.87 2.57
N VAL A 85 -8.20 3.46 3.22
CA VAL A 85 -8.87 2.17 2.94
C VAL A 85 -9.38 2.10 1.51
N ALA A 86 -9.97 3.19 0.99
CA ALA A 86 -10.43 3.23 -0.40
C ALA A 86 -9.27 3.06 -1.41
N ILE A 87 -8.14 3.72 -1.15
CA ILE A 87 -6.92 3.58 -1.96
C ILE A 87 -6.40 2.14 -1.93
N ILE A 88 -6.37 1.50 -0.76
CA ILE A 88 -5.89 0.12 -0.61
C ILE A 88 -6.79 -0.87 -1.33
N ASN A 89 -8.12 -0.72 -1.22
CA ASN A 89 -9.03 -1.62 -1.94
C ASN A 89 -8.82 -1.49 -3.46
N GLU A 90 -8.69 -0.27 -3.98
CA GLU A 90 -8.42 -0.08 -5.40
C GLU A 90 -7.05 -0.63 -5.83
N ALA A 91 -6.04 -0.52 -4.98
CA ALA A 91 -4.73 -1.13 -5.23
C ALA A 91 -4.79 -2.66 -5.24
N ILE A 92 -5.63 -3.28 -4.39
CA ILE A 92 -5.89 -4.72 -4.39
C ILE A 92 -6.58 -5.13 -5.69
N ASP A 93 -7.63 -4.43 -6.11
CA ASP A 93 -8.33 -4.72 -7.37
C ASP A 93 -7.36 -4.67 -8.57
N ILE A 94 -6.43 -3.69 -8.58
CA ILE A 94 -5.38 -3.62 -9.60
C ILE A 94 -4.42 -4.81 -9.49
N ALA A 95 -3.97 -5.16 -8.28
CA ALA A 95 -3.06 -6.28 -8.07
C ALA A 95 -3.67 -7.62 -8.53
N GLU A 96 -4.94 -7.87 -8.25
CA GLU A 96 -5.67 -9.06 -8.72
C GLU A 96 -5.71 -9.13 -10.25
N ASN A 97 -5.96 -8.01 -10.93
CA ASN A 97 -5.92 -7.92 -12.40
C ASN A 97 -4.51 -8.16 -12.98
N LEU A 98 -3.46 -7.91 -12.20
CA LEU A 98 -2.07 -8.18 -12.56
C LEU A 98 -1.65 -9.65 -12.26
N GLY A 99 -2.54 -10.45 -11.66
CA GLY A 99 -2.27 -11.85 -11.32
C GLY A 99 -1.39 -12.03 -10.08
N LEU A 100 -1.44 -11.10 -9.13
CA LEU A 100 -0.76 -11.15 -7.84
C LEU A 100 -1.59 -11.84 -6.75
#